data_AF-A0A3D5VJG7-F1
#
_entry.id   AF-A0A3D5VJG7-F1
#
_cell.length_a   1.000
_cell.length_b   1.000
_cell.length_c   1.000
_cell.angle_alpha   90.00
_cell.angle_beta   90.00
_cell.angle_gamma   90.00
#
_symmetry.space_group_name_H-M   'P 1'
#
loop_
_entity.id
_entity.type
_entity.pdbx_description
1 polymer ?
#
loop_
_entity_poly.entity_id
_entity_poly.type
_entity_poly.pdbx_seq_one_letter_code
_entity_poly.pdbx_strand_id
1 'polypeptide(L)'
;GKWNSKEFFRFAVSILPLLLVIFLYVIVGLHFLVSLALGVVVALFNLPEAGDSPLLSRVSSTGIHRAKTMLFPGIRLQLALAVAGVMLFKELLAVSGLINGFALNLVNMGIPMWLLLLVMPFIIGLATGSHEAAVAIAIPIFVPLLSPDIYLAGIGLTFIAASIGYMLSPLHLCVILTREYYNARFAQIYRYILPVTMIMLATGLIVAVLRGV
;
A
#
# COMPACT_ATOMS: atom_id res chain seq x y z
N GLY A 1 -2.41 -32.96 7.34
CA GLY A 1 -1.39 -33.17 6.30
C GLY A 1 -0.03 -33.21 6.95
N LYS A 2 0.77 -34.27 6.70
CA LYS A 2 2.13 -34.37 7.24
C LYS A 2 3.08 -33.70 6.26
N TRP A 3 3.59 -32.52 6.60
CA TRP A 3 4.60 -31.83 5.78
C TRP A 3 5.88 -32.65 5.75
N ASN A 4 6.36 -32.98 4.56
CA ASN A 4 7.65 -33.63 4.39
C ASN A 4 8.77 -32.57 4.42
N SER A 5 9.95 -32.92 4.94
CA SER A 5 11.09 -31.98 5.08
C SER A 5 11.51 -31.35 3.74
N LYS A 6 11.34 -32.09 2.63
CA LYS A 6 11.55 -31.57 1.26
C LYS A 6 10.53 -30.51 0.82
N GLU A 7 9.28 -30.62 1.27
CA GLU A 7 8.22 -29.65 0.95
C GLU A 7 8.41 -28.35 1.74
N PHE A 8 8.79 -28.48 3.01
CA PHE A 8 9.16 -27.34 3.84
C PHE A 8 10.35 -26.57 3.25
N PHE A 9 11.37 -27.28 2.78
CA PHE A 9 12.53 -26.65 2.14
C PHE A 9 12.18 -25.94 0.84
N ARG A 10 11.32 -26.53 0.00
CA ARG A 10 10.83 -25.86 -1.22
C ARG A 10 10.04 -24.59 -0.91
N PHE A 11 9.17 -24.64 0.09
CA PHE A 11 8.40 -23.48 0.54
C PHE A 11 9.31 -22.36 1.07
N ALA A 12 10.30 -22.70 1.91
CA ALA A 12 11.27 -21.73 2.42
C ALA A 12 12.07 -21.08 1.29
N VAL A 13 12.50 -21.87 0.30
CA VAL A 13 13.23 -21.38 -0.89
C VAL A 13 12.34 -20.48 -1.76
N SER A 14 11.02 -20.71 -1.83
CA SER A 14 10.09 -19.85 -2.55
C SER A 14 9.86 -18.49 -1.89
N ILE A 15 9.92 -18.40 -0.56
CA ILE A 15 9.75 -17.14 0.19
C ILE A 15 11.09 -16.40 0.38
N LEU A 16 12.21 -17.09 0.12
CA LEU A 16 13.56 -16.54 0.23
C LEU A 16 13.73 -15.15 -0.41
N PRO A 17 13.21 -14.85 -1.63
CA PRO A 17 13.36 -13.53 -2.23
C PRO A 17 12.71 -12.42 -1.40
N LEU A 18 11.52 -12.67 -0.84
CA LEU A 18 10.81 -11.70 0.01
C LEU A 18 11.54 -11.49 1.34
N LEU A 19 11.97 -12.58 1.98
CA LEU A 19 12.75 -12.53 3.21
C LEU A 19 14.07 -11.78 3.01
N LEU A 20 14.71 -11.96 1.85
CA LEU A 20 15.96 -11.30 1.49
C LEU A 20 15.76 -9.80 1.32
N VAL A 21 14.69 -9.33 0.66
CA VAL A 21 14.38 -7.89 0.56
C VAL A 21 14.22 -7.27 1.95
N ILE A 22 13.45 -7.92 2.83
CA ILE A 22 13.20 -7.44 4.19
C ILE A 22 14.51 -7.40 4.99
N PHE A 23 15.32 -8.45 4.92
CA PHE A 23 16.61 -8.53 5.61
C PHE A 23 17.59 -7.45 5.13
N LEU A 24 17.76 -7.27 3.81
CA LEU A 24 18.68 -6.28 3.25
C LEU A 24 18.24 -4.85 3.58
N TYR A 25 16.94 -4.56 3.53
CA TYR A 25 16.44 -3.22 3.84
C TYR A 25 16.55 -2.90 5.34
N VAL A 26 16.06 -3.79 6.21
CA VAL A 26 15.93 -3.50 7.65
C VAL A 26 17.24 -3.66 8.41
N ILE A 27 18.04 -4.69 8.09
CA ILE A 27 19.24 -5.03 8.87
C ILE A 27 20.49 -4.41 8.26
N VAL A 28 20.64 -4.48 6.93
CA VAL A 28 21.83 -3.94 6.23
C VAL A 28 21.67 -2.44 5.96
N GLY A 29 20.44 -1.90 6.05
CA GLY A 29 20.18 -0.48 5.81
C GLY A 29 20.35 -0.06 4.36
N LEU A 30 20.30 -1.01 3.41
CA LEU A 30 20.40 -0.71 1.99
C LEU A 30 19.18 0.05 1.49
N HIS A 31 19.39 0.92 0.51
CA HIS A 31 18.30 1.64 -0.12
C HIS A 31 17.25 0.67 -0.69
N PHE A 32 15.96 0.92 -0.40
CA PHE A 32 14.85 0.00 -0.71
C PHE A 32 14.86 -0.48 -2.17
N LEU A 33 15.17 0.41 -3.12
CA LEU A 33 15.25 0.07 -4.55
C LEU A 33 16.30 -1.01 -4.84
N VAL A 34 17.45 -0.95 -4.16
CA VAL A 34 18.54 -1.91 -4.34
C VAL A 34 18.16 -3.26 -3.73
N SER A 35 17.59 -3.26 -2.53
CA SER A 35 17.08 -4.46 -1.86
C SER A 35 16.00 -5.14 -2.71
N LEU A 36 15.08 -4.36 -3.28
CA LEU A 36 14.03 -4.85 -4.17
C LEU A 36 14.60 -5.41 -5.47
N ALA A 37 15.54 -4.72 -6.12
CA ALA A 37 16.19 -5.20 -7.34
C ALA A 37 16.89 -6.54 -7.11
N LEU A 38 17.63 -6.69 -6.00
CA LEU A 38 18.27 -7.93 -5.61
C LEU A 38 17.26 -9.04 -5.32
N GLY A 39 16.16 -8.73 -4.63
CA GLY A 39 15.07 -9.69 -4.41
C GLY A 39 14.44 -10.18 -5.70
N VAL A 40 14.18 -9.29 -6.66
CA VAL A 40 13.63 -9.64 -7.98
C VAL A 40 14.61 -10.50 -8.79
N VAL A 41 15.90 -10.15 -8.78
CA VAL A 41 16.97 -10.96 -9.39
C VAL A 41 16.99 -12.36 -8.79
N VAL A 42 17.00 -12.46 -7.46
CA VAL A 42 16.96 -13.75 -6.76
C VAL A 42 15.68 -14.51 -7.12
N ALA A 43 14.51 -13.86 -7.17
CA ALA A 43 13.26 -14.51 -7.57
C ALA A 43 13.28 -15.06 -9.01
N LEU A 44 13.92 -14.35 -9.95
CA LEU A 44 14.04 -14.78 -11.34
C LEU A 44 14.97 -15.97 -11.52
N PHE A 45 16.05 -16.05 -10.73
CA PHE A 45 17.06 -17.10 -10.83
C PHE A 45 16.85 -18.28 -9.86
N ASN A 46 15.95 -18.14 -8.88
CA ASN A 46 15.66 -19.17 -7.90
C ASN A 46 14.64 -20.22 -8.45
N LEU A 47 14.91 -21.51 -8.18
CA LEU A 47 14.21 -22.69 -8.70
C LEU A 47 14.21 -22.80 -10.24
N PRO A 48 15.35 -23.16 -10.88
CA PRO A 48 15.37 -23.59 -12.28
C PRO A 48 14.56 -24.89 -12.46
N GLU A 49 13.91 -25.07 -13.61
CA GLU A 49 13.13 -26.28 -13.94
C GLU A 49 14.00 -27.55 -13.85
N ALA A 50 13.44 -28.77 -13.84
CA ALA A 50 14.22 -30.04 -13.79
C ALA A 50 14.57 -30.55 -15.21
N GLY A 51 15.78 -31.06 -15.44
CA GLY A 51 16.31 -31.41 -16.78
C GLY A 51 17.85 -31.56 -16.85
N ASP A 52 18.34 -32.25 -17.87
CA ASP A 52 19.68 -32.87 -17.93
C ASP A 52 20.83 -31.99 -18.48
N SER A 53 20.63 -30.68 -18.66
CA SER A 53 21.66 -29.75 -19.14
C SER A 53 22.43 -29.05 -18.00
N PRO A 54 23.64 -28.50 -18.24
CA PRO A 54 24.43 -27.83 -17.20
C PRO A 54 23.67 -26.66 -16.55
N LEU A 55 23.71 -26.57 -15.21
CA LEU A 55 22.90 -25.67 -14.38
C LEU A 55 22.89 -24.21 -14.85
N LEU A 56 23.99 -23.70 -15.41
CA LEU A 56 24.13 -22.31 -15.86
C LEU A 56 23.27 -21.97 -17.08
N SER A 57 23.08 -22.88 -18.05
CA SER A 57 22.25 -22.62 -19.22
C SER A 57 20.75 -22.76 -18.94
N ARG A 58 20.39 -23.43 -17.83
CA ARG A 58 19.01 -23.64 -17.38
C ARG A 58 18.51 -22.48 -16.52
N VAL A 59 19.39 -21.95 -15.67
CA VAL A 59 19.10 -20.77 -14.83
C VAL A 59 18.89 -19.51 -15.68
N SER A 60 19.71 -19.31 -16.73
CA SER A 60 19.57 -18.15 -17.61
C SER A 60 18.36 -18.25 -18.55
N SER A 61 18.09 -19.43 -19.13
CA SER A 61 16.93 -19.63 -20.02
C SER A 61 15.58 -19.56 -19.27
N THR A 62 15.49 -20.14 -18.07
CA THR A 62 14.30 -20.04 -17.20
C THR A 62 14.10 -18.61 -16.70
N GLY A 63 15.18 -17.91 -16.33
CA GLY A 63 15.13 -16.52 -15.89
C GLY A 63 14.63 -15.57 -16.99
N ILE A 64 15.10 -15.74 -18.23
CA ILE A 64 14.64 -14.94 -19.39
C ILE A 64 13.18 -15.26 -19.73
N HIS A 65 12.78 -16.54 -19.67
CA HIS A 65 11.40 -16.92 -19.91
C HIS A 65 10.45 -16.32 -18.87
N ARG A 66 10.79 -16.42 -17.57
CA ARG A 66 10.00 -15.82 -16.48
C ARG A 66 10.01 -14.30 -16.53
N ALA A 67 11.13 -13.67 -16.89
CA ALA A 67 11.16 -12.23 -17.11
C ALA A 67 10.18 -11.84 -18.23
N LYS A 68 10.18 -12.56 -19.35
CA LYS A 68 9.28 -12.27 -20.47
C LYS A 68 7.80 -12.52 -20.15
N THR A 69 7.48 -13.56 -19.37
CA THR A 69 6.09 -13.93 -19.06
C THR A 69 5.53 -13.32 -17.79
N MET A 70 6.35 -12.88 -16.85
CA MET A 70 5.90 -12.32 -15.57
C MET A 70 6.13 -10.80 -15.47
N LEU A 71 7.26 -10.28 -15.94
CA LEU A 71 7.54 -8.84 -15.83
C LEU A 71 6.78 -8.03 -16.88
N PHE A 72 6.83 -8.41 -18.15
CA PHE A 72 6.18 -7.64 -19.22
C PHE A 72 4.66 -7.58 -19.07
N PRO A 73 3.94 -8.67 -18.74
CA PRO A 73 2.50 -8.60 -18.48
C PRO A 73 2.16 -7.95 -17.14
N GLY A 74 3.12 -7.91 -16.20
CA GLY A 74 2.96 -7.28 -14.89
C GLY A 74 2.93 -5.75 -14.94
N ILE A 75 3.50 -5.13 -15.99
CA ILE A 75 3.49 -3.67 -16.16
C ILE A 75 2.10 -3.23 -16.62
N ARG A 76 1.28 -2.80 -15.66
CA ARG A 76 -0.02 -2.19 -15.93
C ARG A 76 0.16 -0.71 -16.23
N LEU A 77 -0.03 -0.32 -17.49
CA LEU A 77 0.04 1.07 -17.93
C LEU A 77 -0.88 1.99 -17.10
N GLN A 78 -2.02 1.48 -16.65
CA GLN A 78 -2.95 2.21 -15.77
C GLN A 78 -2.30 2.63 -14.45
N LEU A 79 -1.47 1.78 -13.83
CA LEU A 79 -0.74 2.15 -12.60
C LEU A 79 0.32 3.21 -12.89
N ALA A 80 1.05 3.08 -14.00
CA ALA A 80 2.05 4.07 -14.40
C ALA A 80 1.42 5.46 -14.65
N LEU A 81 0.28 5.51 -15.37
CA LEU A 81 -0.47 6.75 -15.57
C LEU A 81 -1.03 7.31 -14.26
N ALA A 82 -1.52 6.45 -13.36
CA ALA A 82 -1.99 6.89 -12.06
C ALA A 82 -0.87 7.55 -11.25
N VAL A 83 0.31 6.92 -11.16
CA VAL A 83 1.47 7.50 -10.46
C VAL A 83 1.90 8.83 -11.09
N ALA A 84 2.00 8.89 -12.42
CA ALA A 84 2.35 10.12 -13.13
C ALA A 84 1.32 11.24 -12.88
N GLY A 85 0.03 10.92 -12.95
CA GLY A 85 -1.06 11.86 -12.67
C GLY A 85 -1.05 12.38 -11.24
N VAL A 86 -0.72 11.52 -10.27
CA VAL A 86 -0.61 11.89 -8.86
C VAL A 86 0.57 12.80 -8.59
N MET A 87 1.74 12.53 -9.20
CA MET A 87 2.90 13.42 -9.11
C MET A 87 2.60 14.78 -9.74
N LEU A 88 1.93 14.81 -10.88
CA LEU A 88 1.50 16.05 -11.53
C LEU A 88 0.47 16.80 -10.68
N PHE A 89 -0.51 16.10 -10.10
CA PHE A 89 -1.50 16.68 -9.19
C PHE A 89 -0.84 17.30 -7.95
N LYS A 90 0.14 16.62 -7.35
CA LYS A 90 0.95 17.15 -6.24
C LYS A 90 1.61 18.48 -6.63
N GLU A 91 2.27 18.55 -7.78
CA GLU A 91 2.94 19.79 -8.22
C GLU A 91 1.93 20.89 -8.56
N LEU A 92 0.80 20.57 -9.20
CA LEU A 92 -0.29 21.52 -9.43
C LEU A 92 -0.84 22.09 -8.13
N LEU A 93 -1.03 21.26 -7.11
CA LEU A 93 -1.44 21.72 -5.79
C LEU A 93 -0.41 22.65 -5.15
N ALA A 94 0.89 22.37 -5.33
CA ALA A 94 1.97 23.20 -4.80
C ALA A 94 2.03 24.57 -5.47
N VAL A 95 1.92 24.61 -6.82
CA VAL A 95 1.98 25.84 -7.61
C VAL A 95 0.69 26.67 -7.50
N SER A 96 -0.47 26.03 -7.40
CA SER A 96 -1.77 26.74 -7.28
C SER A 96 -1.96 27.47 -5.95
N GLY A 97 -1.09 27.25 -4.96
CA GLY A 97 -1.23 27.82 -3.62
C GLY A 97 -2.44 27.29 -2.84
N LEU A 98 -3.15 26.30 -3.39
CA LEU A 98 -4.37 25.72 -2.80
C LEU A 98 -4.06 25.01 -1.48
N ILE A 99 -2.88 24.40 -1.38
CA ILE A 99 -2.32 23.85 -0.14
C ILE A 99 -2.17 24.92 0.93
N ASN A 100 -1.67 26.10 0.56
CA ASN A 100 -1.46 27.21 1.49
C ASN A 100 -2.75 27.96 1.85
N GLY A 101 -3.80 27.83 1.03
CA GLY A 101 -5.09 28.48 1.27
C GLY A 101 -6.06 27.59 2.03
N PHE A 102 -6.41 26.42 1.49
CA PHE A 102 -7.59 25.69 1.92
C PHE A 102 -7.43 25.09 3.32
N ALA A 103 -6.37 24.31 3.53
CA ALA A 103 -6.18 23.61 4.79
C ALA A 103 -5.67 24.55 5.91
N LEU A 104 -4.84 25.56 5.59
CA LEU A 104 -4.48 26.62 6.54
C LEU A 104 -5.68 27.49 6.94
N ASN A 105 -6.59 27.81 6.01
CA ASN A 105 -7.82 28.53 6.37
C ASN A 105 -8.70 27.72 7.32
N LEU A 106 -8.82 26.39 7.14
CA LEU A 106 -9.58 25.55 8.07
C LEU A 106 -8.95 25.48 9.47
N VAL A 107 -7.61 25.45 9.55
CA VAL A 107 -6.90 25.55 10.83
C VAL A 107 -7.12 26.91 11.48
N ASN A 108 -7.05 28.00 10.70
CA ASN A 108 -7.33 29.37 11.19
C ASN A 108 -8.79 29.56 11.62
N MET A 109 -9.72 28.78 11.06
CA MET A 109 -11.13 28.72 11.51
C MET A 109 -11.32 27.96 12.83
N GLY A 110 -10.24 27.44 13.44
CA GLY A 110 -10.25 26.76 14.73
C GLY A 110 -10.45 25.24 14.64
N ILE A 111 -10.39 24.65 13.45
CA ILE A 111 -10.49 23.19 13.29
C ILE A 111 -9.14 22.56 13.63
N PRO A 112 -9.09 21.60 14.57
CA PRO A 112 -7.82 20.98 14.97
C PRO A 112 -7.29 20.07 13.86
N MET A 113 -5.96 20.04 13.71
CA MET A 113 -5.27 19.34 12.62
C MET A 113 -5.57 17.84 12.58
N TRP A 114 -5.61 17.16 13.74
CA TRP A 114 -5.96 15.74 13.81
C TRP A 114 -7.34 15.42 13.21
N LEU A 115 -8.31 16.34 13.29
CA LEU A 115 -9.65 16.12 12.74
C LEU A 115 -9.62 16.22 11.21
N LEU A 116 -8.83 17.13 10.64
CA LEU A 116 -8.64 17.24 9.19
C LEU A 116 -7.96 16.01 8.62
N LEU A 117 -6.91 15.53 9.29
CA LEU A 117 -6.16 14.32 8.93
C LEU A 117 -7.00 13.03 9.07
N LEU A 118 -8.10 13.08 9.82
CA LEU A 118 -9.02 11.95 9.96
C LEU A 118 -10.18 12.02 8.96
N VAL A 119 -10.90 13.15 8.91
CA VAL A 119 -12.18 13.25 8.19
C VAL A 119 -11.97 13.35 6.68
N MET A 120 -11.03 14.18 6.23
CA MET A 120 -10.84 14.40 4.79
C MET A 120 -10.34 13.13 4.08
N PRO A 121 -9.28 12.44 4.55
CA PRO A 121 -8.82 11.21 3.91
C PRO A 121 -9.88 10.10 3.97
N PHE A 122 -10.66 10.04 5.05
CA PHE A 122 -11.79 9.11 5.17
C PHE A 122 -12.85 9.35 4.08
N ILE A 123 -13.28 10.60 3.87
CA ILE A 123 -14.26 10.93 2.82
C ILE A 123 -13.70 10.61 1.43
N ILE A 124 -12.44 10.98 1.18
CA ILE A 124 -11.77 10.69 -0.09
C ILE A 124 -11.73 9.17 -0.31
N GLY A 125 -11.35 8.38 0.70
CA GLY A 125 -11.34 6.91 0.61
C GLY A 125 -12.72 6.30 0.38
N LEU A 126 -13.74 6.84 1.04
CA LEU A 126 -15.13 6.40 0.86
C LEU A 126 -15.62 6.68 -0.57
N ALA A 127 -15.29 7.84 -1.11
CA ALA A 127 -15.71 8.27 -2.44
C ALA A 127 -14.96 7.57 -3.57
N THR A 128 -13.66 7.30 -3.41
CA THR A 128 -12.86 6.67 -4.47
C THR A 128 -13.04 5.15 -4.54
N GLY A 129 -13.38 4.49 -3.43
CA GLY A 129 -13.48 3.03 -3.37
C GLY A 129 -12.19 2.30 -3.77
N SER A 130 -11.04 3.01 -3.79
CA SER A 130 -9.71 2.50 -4.09
C SER A 130 -8.66 3.07 -3.14
N HIS A 131 -7.94 2.17 -2.45
CA HIS A 131 -6.91 2.56 -1.48
C HIS A 131 -5.79 3.39 -2.10
N GLU A 132 -5.30 2.94 -3.27
CA GLU A 132 -4.23 3.61 -4.00
C GLU A 132 -4.61 5.05 -4.36
N ALA A 133 -5.82 5.28 -4.89
CA ALA A 133 -6.27 6.62 -5.24
C ALA A 133 -6.52 7.48 -3.99
N ALA A 134 -7.07 6.90 -2.93
CA ALA A 134 -7.34 7.62 -1.69
C ALA A 134 -6.06 8.18 -1.06
N VAL A 135 -5.04 7.33 -0.93
CA VAL A 135 -3.73 7.70 -0.38
C VAL A 135 -3.01 8.68 -1.30
N ALA A 136 -3.09 8.45 -2.61
CA ALA A 136 -2.45 9.30 -3.61
C ALA A 136 -3.03 10.72 -3.67
N ILE A 137 -4.31 10.91 -3.34
CA ILE A 137 -4.92 12.24 -3.24
C ILE A 137 -4.66 12.86 -1.86
N ALA A 138 -4.88 12.10 -0.79
CA ALA A 138 -4.85 12.62 0.58
C ALA A 138 -3.43 13.01 1.04
N ILE A 139 -2.41 12.19 0.78
CA ILE A 139 -1.05 12.45 1.28
C ILE A 139 -0.47 13.76 0.73
N PRO A 140 -0.48 14.03 -0.60
CA PRO A 140 0.07 15.28 -1.14
C PRO A 140 -0.61 16.55 -0.60
N ILE A 141 -1.89 16.47 -0.23
CA ILE A 141 -2.64 17.60 0.35
C ILE A 141 -2.11 17.94 1.74
N PHE A 142 -1.81 16.93 2.56
CA PHE A 142 -1.47 17.13 3.98
C PHE A 142 0.04 17.19 4.26
N VAL A 143 0.88 16.54 3.47
CA VAL A 143 2.36 16.56 3.62
C VAL A 143 2.93 17.96 3.85
N PRO A 144 2.53 19.00 3.10
CA PRO A 144 3.08 20.35 3.27
C PRO A 144 2.63 21.05 4.55
N LEU A 145 1.54 20.59 5.18
CA LEU A 145 1.00 21.17 6.41
C LEU A 145 1.57 20.55 7.69
N LEU A 146 2.26 19.42 7.57
CA LEU A 146 2.79 18.70 8.71
C LEU A 146 4.17 19.24 9.09
N SER A 147 4.33 19.65 10.35
CA SER A 147 5.65 20.00 10.88
C SER A 147 6.51 18.73 11.09
N PRO A 148 7.85 18.86 11.14
CA PRO A 148 8.75 17.70 11.28
C PRO A 148 8.44 16.80 12.49
N ASP A 149 7.99 17.39 13.60
CA ASP A 149 7.68 16.68 14.85
C ASP A 149 6.44 15.78 14.73
N ILE A 150 5.43 16.22 13.97
CA ILE A 150 4.17 15.48 13.77
C ILE A 150 4.12 14.72 12.45
N TYR A 151 5.12 14.88 11.57
CA TYR A 151 5.11 14.38 10.19
C TYR A 151 4.74 12.90 10.08
N LEU A 152 5.41 12.05 10.85
CA LEU A 152 5.20 10.60 10.80
C LEU A 152 3.83 10.19 11.36
N ALA A 153 3.39 10.84 12.42
CA ALA A 153 2.09 10.57 13.03
C ALA A 153 0.92 11.09 12.17
N GLY A 154 1.08 12.27 11.56
CA GLY A 154 0.09 12.85 10.66
C GLY A 154 -0.08 12.06 9.37
N ILE A 155 1.01 11.59 8.75
CA ILE A 155 0.94 10.67 7.60
C ILE A 155 0.31 9.35 8.02
N GLY A 156 0.70 8.79 9.17
CA GLY A 156 0.11 7.55 9.69
C GLY A 156 -1.40 7.67 9.89
N LEU A 157 -1.86 8.77 10.49
CA LEU A 157 -3.28 9.03 10.71
C LEU A 157 -4.03 9.22 9.38
N THR A 158 -3.47 10.01 8.46
CA THR A 158 -4.01 10.22 7.10
C THR A 158 -4.16 8.90 6.36
N PHE A 159 -3.16 8.03 6.45
CA PHE A 159 -3.16 6.73 5.82
C PHE A 159 -4.24 5.83 6.42
N ILE A 160 -4.29 5.69 7.76
CA ILE A 160 -5.29 4.90 8.45
C ILE A 160 -6.71 5.40 8.12
N ALA A 161 -6.92 6.71 8.14
CA ALA A 161 -8.19 7.33 7.79
C ALA A 161 -8.64 7.01 6.36
N ALA A 162 -7.73 7.15 5.39
CA ALA A 162 -7.99 6.77 4.00
C ALA A 162 -8.28 5.28 3.85
N SER A 163 -7.54 4.41 4.55
CA SER A 163 -7.77 2.97 4.54
C SER A 163 -9.13 2.59 5.11
N ILE A 164 -9.55 3.21 6.22
CA ILE A 164 -10.86 2.97 6.83
C ILE A 164 -11.99 3.43 5.90
N GLY A 165 -11.86 4.62 5.29
CA GLY A 165 -12.83 5.14 4.33
C GLY A 165 -12.99 4.21 3.12
N TYR A 166 -11.87 3.74 2.58
CA TYR A 166 -11.86 2.76 1.49
C TYR A 166 -12.51 1.43 1.87
N MET A 167 -12.19 0.86 3.04
CA MET A 167 -12.73 -0.43 3.49
C MET A 167 -14.24 -0.38 3.75
N LEU A 168 -14.75 0.77 4.21
CA LEU A 168 -16.17 0.99 4.42
C LEU A 168 -16.90 1.45 3.16
N SER A 169 -16.20 1.67 2.04
CA SER A 169 -16.81 2.10 0.81
C SER A 169 -17.65 0.98 0.18
N PRO A 170 -18.94 1.21 -0.12
CA PRO A 170 -19.76 0.25 -0.86
C PRO A 170 -19.30 0.12 -2.32
N LEU A 171 -18.48 1.07 -2.81
CA LEU A 171 -17.87 1.04 -4.15
C LEU A 171 -16.69 0.08 -4.22
N HIS A 172 -16.23 -0.45 -3.08
CA HIS A 172 -15.12 -1.38 -3.06
C HIS A 172 -15.53 -2.71 -3.72
N LEU A 173 -14.85 -3.06 -4.82
CA LEU A 173 -15.16 -4.25 -5.63
C LEU A 173 -15.22 -5.55 -4.80
N CYS A 174 -14.35 -5.71 -3.80
CA CYS A 174 -14.36 -6.91 -2.97
C CYS A 174 -15.65 -7.03 -2.14
N VAL A 175 -16.24 -5.92 -1.69
CA VAL A 175 -17.52 -5.92 -0.95
C VAL A 175 -18.67 -6.31 -1.86
N ILE A 176 -18.71 -5.76 -3.08
CA ILE A 176 -19.75 -6.06 -4.08
C ILE A 176 -19.67 -7.53 -4.51
N LEU A 177 -18.47 -8.02 -4.87
CA LEU A 177 -18.28 -9.40 -5.31
C LEU A 177 -18.56 -10.41 -4.19
N THR A 178 -18.16 -10.12 -2.95
CA THR A 178 -18.47 -10.98 -1.80
C THR A 178 -19.97 -11.03 -1.55
N ARG A 179 -20.65 -9.88 -1.63
CA ARG A 179 -22.11 -9.78 -1.51
C ARG A 179 -22.82 -10.59 -2.58
N GLU A 180 -22.38 -10.48 -3.83
CA GLU A 180 -22.97 -11.19 -4.97
C GLU A 180 -22.71 -12.70 -4.90
N TYR A 181 -21.49 -13.10 -4.54
CA TYR A 181 -21.12 -14.51 -4.39
C TYR A 181 -21.91 -15.20 -3.26
N TYR A 182 -22.02 -14.58 -2.09
CA TYR A 182 -22.72 -15.16 -0.94
C TYR A 182 -24.20 -14.81 -0.85
N ASN A 183 -24.74 -14.01 -1.79
CA ASN A 183 -26.10 -13.45 -1.74
C ASN A 183 -26.45 -12.83 -0.37
N ALA A 184 -25.45 -12.24 0.29
CA ALA A 184 -25.56 -11.73 1.65
C ALA A 184 -26.17 -10.32 1.68
N ARG A 185 -26.69 -9.91 2.85
CA ARG A 185 -27.13 -8.52 3.06
C ARG A 185 -25.93 -7.65 3.43
N PHE A 186 -25.87 -6.41 2.94
CA PHE A 186 -24.81 -5.46 3.28
C PHE A 186 -24.61 -5.31 4.80
N ALA A 187 -25.69 -5.26 5.58
CA ALA A 187 -25.62 -5.16 7.03
C ALA A 187 -24.81 -6.28 7.70
N GLN A 188 -24.85 -7.51 7.15
CA GLN A 188 -24.08 -8.64 7.69
C GLN A 188 -22.59 -8.45 7.38
N ILE A 189 -22.26 -8.01 6.17
CA ILE A 189 -20.87 -7.75 5.76
C ILE A 189 -20.27 -6.61 6.60
N TYR A 190 -20.99 -5.50 6.74
CA TYR A 190 -20.55 -4.38 7.57
C TYR A 190 -20.40 -4.77 9.04
N ARG A 191 -21.23 -5.67 9.57
CA ARG A 191 -21.06 -6.18 10.94
C ARG A 191 -19.70 -6.87 11.16
N TYR A 192 -19.12 -7.49 10.13
CA TYR A 192 -17.79 -8.09 10.21
C TYR A 192 -16.65 -7.09 9.94
N ILE A 193 -16.87 -6.10 9.06
CA ILE A 193 -15.86 -5.09 8.72
C ILE A 193 -15.71 -4.04 9.83
N LEU A 194 -16.84 -3.61 10.41
CA LEU A 194 -16.88 -2.54 11.41
C LEU A 194 -15.94 -2.75 12.62
N PRO A 195 -15.88 -3.92 13.28
CA PRO A 195 -14.96 -4.10 14.41
C PRO A 195 -13.49 -3.91 14.01
N VAL A 196 -13.09 -4.35 12.81
CA VAL A 196 -11.72 -4.17 12.31
C VAL A 196 -11.43 -2.69 12.09
N THR A 197 -12.33 -1.97 11.42
CA THR A 197 -12.16 -0.54 11.16
C THR A 197 -12.17 0.29 12.44
N MET A 198 -12.95 -0.12 13.46
CA MET A 198 -12.98 0.55 14.76
C MET A 198 -11.66 0.34 15.53
N ILE A 199 -11.08 -0.85 15.49
CA ILE A 199 -9.75 -1.11 16.10
C ILE A 199 -8.67 -0.29 15.39
N MET A 200 -8.72 -0.20 14.06
CA MET A 200 -7.79 0.64 13.29
C MET A 200 -7.94 2.12 13.65
N LEU A 201 -9.17 2.63 13.77
CA LEU A 201 -9.44 4.01 14.15
C LEU A 201 -8.94 4.30 15.58
N ALA A 202 -9.22 3.40 16.52
CA ALA A 202 -8.79 3.54 17.91
C ALA A 202 -7.27 3.56 18.02
N THR A 203 -6.57 2.63 17.37
CA THR A 203 -5.10 2.57 17.39
C THR A 203 -4.49 3.79 16.70
N GLY A 204 -5.03 4.24 15.57
CA GLY A 204 -4.59 5.44 14.87
C GLY A 204 -4.75 6.71 15.72
N LEU A 205 -5.90 6.89 16.37
CA LEU A 205 -6.15 8.03 17.26
C LEU A 205 -5.26 8.01 18.50
N ILE A 206 -5.06 6.85 19.13
CA ILE A 206 -4.17 6.72 20.29
C ILE A 206 -2.76 7.16 19.91
N VAL A 207 -2.24 6.69 18.78
CA VAL A 207 -0.89 7.05 18.30
C VAL A 207 -0.81 8.54 17.95
N ALA A 208 -1.85 9.10 17.33
CA ALA A 208 -1.90 10.52 17.00
C ALA A 208 -1.86 11.40 18.25
N VAL A 209 -2.70 11.09 19.25
CA VAL A 209 -2.74 11.83 20.52
C VAL A 209 -1.43 11.69 21.31
N LEU A 210 -0.86 10.48 21.37
CA LEU A 210 0.43 10.25 22.05
C LEU A 210 1.60 11.02 21.43
N ARG A 211 1.53 11.31 20.12
CA ARG A 211 2.56 12.07 19.39
C ARG A 211 2.23 13.55 19.22
N GLY A 212 1.16 14.04 19.84
CA GLY A 212 0.81 15.46 19.86
C GLY A 212 0.28 16.01 18.54
N VAL A 213 -0.36 15.16 17.73
CA VAL A 213 -1.14 15.60 16.54
C VAL A 213 -2.52 16.08 16.94
#